data_AF-A0AAX4KYJ0-F1
#
_entry.id   AF-A0AAX4KYJ0-F1
#
_cell.length_a   1.000
_cell.length_b   1.000
_cell.length_c   1.000
_cell.angle_alpha   90.00
_cell.angle_beta   90.00
_cell.angle_gamma   90.00
#
_symmetry.space_group_name_H-M   'P 1'
#
loop_
_entity.id
_entity.type
_entity.pdbx_description
1 polymer ?
#
loop_
_entity_poly.entity_id
_entity_poly.type
_entity_poly.pdbx_seq_one_letter_code
_entity_poly.pdbx_strand_id
1 'polypeptide(L)'
;MKIYIWLSEEISKKLEELGLNYAKDVLGGMKRIEIEVEENTVNEIVKLFPNVKVDTSTTNSIELLPKHFKNEILKVIIEKRKDPKEALLEALETFKRLR
;
A
#
# COMPACT_ATOMS: atom_id res chain seq x y z
N MET A 1 8.92 7.89 5.52
CA MET A 1 7.68 8.37 4.87
C MET A 1 6.56 7.34 5.05
N LYS A 2 5.30 7.72 4.83
CA LYS A 2 4.17 6.77 4.89
C LYS A 2 3.58 6.51 3.52
N ILE A 3 2.99 5.34 3.33
CA ILE A 3 2.14 5.03 2.18
C ILE A 3 0.77 4.63 2.71
N TYR A 4 -0.28 5.24 2.15
CA TYR A 4 -1.65 4.93 2.52
C TYR A 4 -2.32 4.08 1.44
N ILE A 5 -2.85 2.93 1.87
CA ILE A 5 -3.62 2.03 1.01
C ILE A 5 -5.07 2.05 1.49
N TRP A 6 -5.91 2.79 0.78
CA TRP A 6 -7.35 2.85 1.05
C TRP A 6 -8.04 1.55 0.67
N LEU A 7 -8.80 1.02 1.62
CA LEU A 7 -9.53 -0.24 1.52
C LEU A 7 -10.99 0.00 1.20
N SER A 8 -11.58 -0.88 0.38
CA SER A 8 -13.03 -1.02 0.33
C SER A 8 -13.52 -1.82 1.54
N GLU A 9 -14.82 -1.78 1.79
CA GLU A 9 -15.47 -2.59 2.82
C GLU A 9 -15.24 -4.09 2.59
N GLU A 10 -15.33 -4.56 1.34
CA GLU A 10 -15.08 -5.96 0.95
C GLU A 10 -13.68 -6.42 1.35
N ILE A 11 -12.64 -5.66 1.01
CA ILE A 11 -11.26 -6.01 1.34
C ILE A 11 -11.03 -5.94 2.85
N SER A 12 -11.61 -4.94 3.52
CA SER A 12 -11.49 -4.80 4.97
C SER A 12 -12.07 -6.01 5.70
N LYS A 13 -13.28 -6.43 5.30
CA LYS A 13 -13.92 -7.63 5.85
C LYS A 13 -13.08 -8.89 5.60
N LYS A 14 -12.52 -9.02 4.39
CA LYS A 14 -11.65 -10.16 4.05
C LYS A 14 -10.38 -10.21 4.92
N LEU A 15 -9.79 -9.06 5.24
CA LEU A 15 -8.64 -9.00 6.15
C LEU A 15 -9.04 -9.42 7.57
N GLU A 16 -10.20 -8.97 8.07
CA GLU A 16 -10.74 -9.36 9.38
C GLU A 16 -11.03 -10.87 9.46
N GLU A 17 -11.67 -11.44 8.45
CA GLU A 17 -11.95 -12.89 8.35
C GLU A 17 -10.67 -13.74 8.36
N LEU A 18 -9.57 -13.19 7.85
CA LEU A 18 -8.24 -13.83 7.86
C LEU A 18 -7.44 -13.56 9.14
N GLY A 19 -7.96 -12.75 10.07
CA GLY A 19 -7.26 -12.32 11.28
C GLY A 19 -6.11 -11.35 11.03
N LEU A 20 -6.09 -10.67 9.88
CA LEU A 20 -5.05 -9.74 9.46
C LEU A 20 -5.40 -8.30 9.89
N ASN A 21 -4.99 -7.94 11.11
CA ASN A 21 -5.34 -6.65 11.75
C ASN A 21 -4.45 -5.47 11.29
N TYR A 22 -4.29 -5.29 9.98
CA TYR A 22 -3.48 -4.20 9.40
C TYR A 22 -4.28 -2.96 9.02
N ALA A 23 -5.60 -3.09 8.92
CA ALA A 23 -6.50 -2.00 8.59
C ALA A 23 -6.73 -1.10 9.81
N LYS A 24 -6.53 0.22 9.62
CA LYS A 24 -6.86 1.24 10.61
C LYS A 24 -8.14 1.96 10.21
N ASP A 25 -9.06 2.09 11.15
CA ASP A 25 -10.22 2.97 11.05
C ASP A 25 -9.78 4.43 11.03
N VAL A 26 -10.31 5.18 10.08
CA VAL A 26 -10.17 6.64 10.00
C VAL A 26 -11.56 7.29 9.89
N LEU A 27 -11.59 8.62 9.79
CA LEU A 27 -12.83 9.41 9.81
C LEU A 27 -13.88 8.88 8.82
N GLY A 28 -15.11 8.70 9.31
CA GLY A 28 -16.26 8.29 8.49
C GLY A 28 -16.35 6.80 8.18
N GLY A 29 -15.71 5.92 8.95
CA GLY A 29 -15.76 4.46 8.74
C GLY A 29 -14.92 3.98 7.56
N MET A 30 -14.13 4.86 6.96
CA MET A 30 -13.14 4.48 5.96
C MET A 30 -11.99 3.75 6.65
N LYS A 31 -11.46 2.71 6.01
CA LYS A 31 -10.30 1.96 6.50
C LYS A 31 -9.11 2.09 5.55
N ARG A 32 -7.92 2.16 6.11
CA ARG A 32 -6.66 2.17 5.34
C ARG A 32 -5.56 1.38 6.01
N ILE A 33 -4.64 0.85 5.22
CA ILE A 33 -3.36 0.33 5.70
C ILE A 33 -2.34 1.47 5.62
N GLU A 34 -1.55 1.63 6.67
CA GLU A 34 -0.45 2.60 6.73
C GLU A 34 0.87 1.84 6.73
N ILE A 35 1.74 2.13 5.77
CA ILE A 35 3.03 1.47 5.63
C ILE A 35 4.15 2.48 5.81
N GLU A 36 5.04 2.25 6.77
CA GLU A 36 6.23 3.06 6.96
C GLU A 36 7.35 2.58 6.04
N VAL A 37 7.88 3.52 5.26
CA VAL A 37 8.89 3.26 4.23
C VAL A 37 10.05 4.24 4.31
N GLU A 38 11.22 3.74 3.90
CA GLU A 38 12.42 4.55 3.70
C GLU A 38 12.27 5.43 2.46
N GLU A 39 12.99 6.54 2.43
CA GLU A 39 13.02 7.46 1.29
C GLU A 39 13.46 6.76 -0.01
N ASN A 40 14.38 5.79 0.07
CA ASN A 40 14.81 5.02 -1.09
C ASN A 40 13.64 4.25 -1.74
N THR A 41 12.77 3.63 -0.94
CA THR A 41 11.60 2.91 -1.46
C THR A 41 10.61 3.86 -2.15
N VAL A 42 10.43 5.07 -1.61
CA VAL A 42 9.61 6.12 -2.26
C VAL A 42 10.21 6.50 -3.62
N ASN A 43 11.52 6.73 -3.67
CA ASN A 43 12.21 7.08 -4.91
C ASN A 43 12.07 5.98 -5.98
N GLU A 44 12.13 4.71 -5.59
CA GLU A 44 11.91 3.59 -6.51
C GLU A 44 10.46 3.53 -7.03
N ILE A 45 9.48 3.75 -6.16
CA ILE A 45 8.06 3.82 -6.55
C ILE A 45 7.83 4.96 -7.53
N VAL A 46 8.38 6.16 -7.28
CA VAL A 46 8.24 7.32 -8.18
C VAL A 46 8.90 7.07 -9.54
N LYS A 47 10.07 6.43 -9.57
CA LYS A 47 10.74 6.04 -10.83
C LYS A 47 9.90 5.06 -11.65
N LEU A 48 9.24 4.12 -11.00
CA LEU A 48 8.36 3.17 -11.67
C LEU A 48 7.03 3.82 -12.09
N PHE A 49 6.49 4.71 -11.27
CA PHE A 49 5.18 5.31 -11.49
C PHE A 49 5.28 6.84 -11.46
N PRO A 50 5.63 7.49 -12.58
CA PRO A 50 5.85 8.94 -12.62
C PRO A 50 4.60 9.76 -12.29
N ASN A 51 3.41 9.14 -12.33
CA ASN A 51 2.12 9.77 -12.00
C ASN A 51 1.71 9.61 -10.53
N VAL A 52 2.58 9.07 -9.66
CA VAL A 52 2.31 8.96 -8.21
C VAL A 52 2.29 10.35 -7.58
N LYS A 53 1.27 10.61 -6.76
CA LYS A 53 1.19 11.85 -5.97
C LYS A 53 1.89 11.64 -4.63
N VAL A 54 3.01 12.31 -4.45
CA VAL A 54 3.75 12.39 -3.19
C VAL A 54 3.40 13.71 -2.51
N ASP A 55 2.87 13.64 -1.30
CA ASP A 55 2.65 14.81 -0.45
C ASP A 55 3.77 14.90 0.60
N THR A 56 4.78 15.72 0.31
CA THR A 56 5.89 15.99 1.23
C THR A 56 5.60 17.15 2.19
N SER A 57 4.54 17.92 1.96
CA SER A 57 4.32 19.21 2.63
C SER A 57 3.39 19.11 3.85
N THR A 58 2.44 18.17 3.88
CA THR A 58 1.47 18.06 5.00
C THR A 58 1.54 16.74 5.75
N THR A 59 1.55 15.61 5.04
CA THR A 59 1.45 14.26 5.64
C THR A 59 2.74 13.45 5.50
N ASN A 60 3.69 13.93 4.71
CA ASN A 60 4.93 13.24 4.36
C ASN A 60 4.67 11.80 3.87
N SER A 61 3.76 11.66 2.90
CA SER A 61 3.21 10.39 2.46
C SER A 61 3.00 10.28 0.95
N ILE A 62 2.92 9.05 0.44
CA ILE A 62 2.37 8.75 -0.88
C ILE A 62 0.86 8.55 -0.74
N GLU A 63 0.07 9.44 -1.32
CA GLU A 63 -1.40 9.43 -1.18
C GLU A 63 -2.08 8.59 -2.26
N LEU A 64 -1.48 8.50 -3.45
CA LEU A 64 -2.08 7.85 -4.62
C LEU A 64 -1.09 6.93 -5.32
N LEU A 65 -1.26 5.63 -5.09
CA LEU A 65 -0.63 4.58 -5.87
C LEU A 65 -1.51 4.18 -7.07
N PRO A 66 -0.91 3.73 -8.20
CA PRO A 66 -1.68 3.16 -9.30
C PRO A 66 -2.53 1.98 -8.84
N LYS A 67 -3.76 1.89 -9.37
CA LYS A 67 -4.73 0.84 -8.98
C LYS A 67 -4.17 -0.57 -9.09
N HIS A 68 -3.46 -0.87 -10.18
CA HIS A 68 -2.85 -2.19 -10.40
C HIS A 68 -1.79 -2.52 -9.36
N PHE A 69 -0.96 -1.54 -8.97
CA PHE A 69 0.07 -1.73 -7.97
C PHE A 69 -0.55 -1.93 -6.58
N LYS A 70 -1.57 -1.13 -6.23
CA LYS A 70 -2.35 -1.31 -5.00
C LYS A 70 -2.96 -2.71 -4.90
N ASN A 71 -3.54 -3.19 -5.99
CA ASN A 71 -4.16 -4.51 -6.03
C ASN A 71 -3.14 -5.62 -5.83
N GLU A 72 -1.93 -5.51 -6.40
CA GLU A 72 -0.87 -6.50 -6.19
C GLU A 72 -0.41 -6.54 -4.74
N ILE A 73 -0.25 -5.38 -4.08
CA ILE A 73 0.10 -5.32 -2.66
C ILE A 73 -0.98 -6.03 -1.82
N LEU A 74 -2.25 -5.69 -2.04
CA LEU A 74 -3.37 -6.32 -1.31
C LEU A 74 -3.46 -7.82 -1.58
N LYS A 75 -3.21 -8.24 -2.82
CA LYS A 75 -3.14 -9.65 -3.19
C LYS A 75 -2.05 -10.38 -2.40
N VAL A 76 -0.85 -9.83 -2.34
CA VAL A 76 0.26 -10.42 -1.57
C VAL A 76 -0.07 -10.50 -0.08
N ILE A 77 -0.66 -9.45 0.50
CA ILE A 77 -1.12 -9.47 1.91
C ILE A 77 -2.12 -10.59 2.15
N ILE A 78 -3.14 -10.71 1.29
CA ILE A 78 -4.26 -11.64 1.51
C ILE A 78 -3.88 -13.08 1.19
N GLU A 79 -3.25 -13.32 0.04
CA GLU A 79 -2.92 -14.67 -0.43
C GLU A 79 -1.72 -15.25 0.31
N LYS A 80 -0.71 -14.42 0.59
CA LYS A 80 0.54 -14.86 1.22
C LYS A 80 0.61 -14.55 2.71
N ARG A 81 -0.40 -13.88 3.27
CA ARG A 81 -0.48 -13.46 4.69
C ARG A 81 0.77 -12.68 5.13
N LYS A 82 1.33 -11.89 4.22
CA LYS A 82 2.51 -11.09 4.48
C LYS A 82 2.17 -9.78 5.19
N ASP A 83 3.13 -9.32 5.98
CA ASP A 83 3.12 -7.96 6.51
C ASP A 83 3.01 -6.93 5.36
N PRO A 84 2.26 -5.83 5.53
CA PRO A 84 2.10 -4.81 4.49
C PRO A 84 3.39 -4.25 3.90
N LYS A 85 4.45 -4.07 4.70
CA LYS A 85 5.75 -3.59 4.21
C LYS A 85 6.42 -4.63 3.34
N GLU A 86 6.41 -5.89 3.76
CA GLU A 86 6.94 -6.99 2.94
C GLU A 86 6.17 -7.15 1.64
N ALA A 87 4.83 -7.06 1.70
CA ALA A 87 3.98 -7.14 0.53
C ALA A 87 4.23 -5.99 -0.46
N LEU A 88 4.45 -4.78 0.05
CA LEU A 88 4.84 -3.63 -0.76
C LEU A 88 6.15 -3.87 -1.49
N LEU A 89 7.19 -4.33 -0.79
CA LEU A 89 8.50 -4.58 -1.38
C LEU A 89 8.45 -5.70 -2.41
N GLU A 90 7.70 -6.77 -2.15
CA GLU A 90 7.52 -7.86 -3.10
C GLU A 90 6.77 -7.41 -4.37
N ALA A 91 5.69 -6.64 -4.20
CA ALA A 91 4.99 -6.05 -5.33
C ALA A 91 5.94 -5.13 -6.11
N LEU A 92 6.74 -4.32 -5.43
CA LEU A 92 7.70 -3.42 -6.06
C LEU A 92 8.71 -4.19 -6.93
N GLU A 93 9.31 -5.25 -6.40
CA GLU A 93 10.23 -6.12 -7.14
C GLU A 93 9.56 -6.82 -8.33
N THR A 94 8.30 -7.25 -8.17
CA THR A 94 7.52 -7.84 -9.25
C THR A 94 7.37 -6.84 -10.41
N PHE A 95 7.03 -5.59 -10.12
CA PHE A 95 6.88 -4.55 -11.14
C PHE A 95 8.21 -4.10 -11.76
N LYS A 96 9.32 -4.13 -11.00
CA LYS A 96 10.66 -3.87 -11.57
C LYS A 96 11.04 -4.91 -12.63
N ARG A 97 10.68 -6.19 -12.43
CA ARG A 97 11.00 -7.28 -13.37
C ARG A 97 10.15 -7.29 -14.64
N LEU A 98 9.01 -6.58 -14.63
CA LEU A 98 8.12 -6.47 -15.79
C LEU A 98 8.52 -5.32 -16.75
N ARG A 99 9.56 -4.56 -16.41
CA ARG A 99 10.15 -3.50 -17.25
C ARG A 99 11.54 -3.90 -17.72
#